data_AF-A0A645CEY4-F1
#
_entry.id   AF-A0A645CEY4-F1
#
_cell.length_a   1.000
_cell.length_b   1.000
_cell.length_c   1.000
_cell.angle_alpha   90.00
_cell.angle_beta   90.00
_cell.angle_gamma   90.00
#
_symmetry.space_group_name_H-M   'P 1'
#
loop_
_entity.id
_entity.type
_entity.pdbx_description
1 polymer ?
#
loop_
_entity_poly.entity_id
_entity_poly.type
_entity_poly.pdbx_seq_one_letter_code
_entity_poly.pdbx_strand_id
1 'polypeptide(L)'
;MVYSDNSIEESFETPQPTKKKSEKREINLHPILVEYVHDNTHFKCHCKTIDAATAHSDKHGENKWRYPDIVGVHFAFEDVKSDNVLCLIKQVKQPSMTLYSFELKLNVTLGNAREYYFQAISNSSWANEGYLVAGTIEEDAFEELSSLNQSFGIGVILLNDESPGDSQIVYPARYNEKLDINAINRLSLNKDFNSFMDRINKDATNKEINPLGYDKVTNKSV
;
A
#
# COMPACT_ATOMS: atom_id res chain seq x y z
N MET A 1 -32.34 -46.90 60.27
CA MET A 1 -31.02 -46.41 59.82
C MET A 1 -30.96 -46.53 58.30
N VAL A 2 -31.30 -45.46 57.60
CA VAL A 2 -30.97 -45.24 56.18
C VAL A 2 -30.82 -43.73 56.08
N TYR A 3 -29.59 -43.23 55.92
CA TYR A 3 -29.33 -41.84 55.58
C TYR A 3 -29.16 -41.78 54.05
N SER A 4 -29.99 -40.96 53.40
CA SER A 4 -29.85 -40.59 52.00
C SER A 4 -29.24 -39.18 51.91
N ASP A 5 -28.23 -39.06 51.05
CA ASP A 5 -27.49 -37.86 50.67
C ASP A 5 -28.35 -36.66 50.28
N ASN A 6 -27.82 -35.46 50.53
CA ASN A 6 -27.84 -34.38 49.53
C ASN A 6 -26.82 -33.30 49.91
N SER A 7 -25.55 -33.54 49.57
CA SER A 7 -24.55 -32.49 49.39
C SER A 7 -24.79 -31.82 48.03
N ILE A 8 -25.19 -30.55 48.06
CA ILE A 8 -25.29 -29.69 46.87
C ILE A 8 -23.86 -29.32 46.46
N GLU A 9 -23.35 -29.93 45.39
CA GLU A 9 -22.16 -29.42 44.69
C GLU A 9 -22.58 -28.26 43.79
N GLU A 10 -22.20 -27.05 44.19
CA GLU A 10 -22.36 -25.83 43.39
C GLU A 10 -21.23 -25.79 42.36
N SER A 11 -21.53 -26.15 41.11
CA SER A 11 -20.59 -26.10 40.01
C SER A 11 -20.35 -24.65 39.58
N PHE A 12 -19.17 -24.10 39.92
CA PHE A 12 -18.69 -22.84 39.36
C PHE A 12 -18.26 -23.06 37.91
N GLU A 13 -19.13 -22.69 36.95
CA GLU A 13 -18.70 -22.53 35.55
C GLU A 13 -17.66 -21.41 35.47
N THR A 14 -16.46 -21.76 35.06
CA THR A 14 -15.40 -20.80 34.76
C THR A 14 -15.72 -20.12 33.42
N PRO A 15 -15.68 -18.78 33.34
CA PRO A 15 -15.96 -18.09 32.09
C PRO A 15 -14.85 -18.43 31.07
N GLN A 16 -15.24 -19.06 29.97
CA GLN A 16 -14.33 -19.31 28.86
C GLN A 16 -13.80 -17.97 28.31
N PRO A 17 -12.51 -17.86 27.98
CA PRO A 17 -11.95 -16.64 27.42
C PRO A 17 -12.54 -16.43 26.03
N THR A 18 -13.44 -15.45 25.90
CA THR A 18 -13.89 -14.94 24.61
C THR A 18 -12.66 -14.48 23.82
N LYS A 19 -12.36 -15.13 22.70
CA LYS A 19 -11.34 -14.67 21.74
C LYS A 19 -11.64 -13.21 21.39
N LYS A 20 -10.83 -12.28 21.91
CA LYS A 20 -10.85 -10.89 21.45
C LYS A 20 -10.62 -10.92 19.94
N LYS A 21 -11.60 -10.47 19.14
CA LYS A 21 -11.37 -10.12 17.73
C LYS A 21 -10.19 -9.15 17.72
N SER A 22 -9.08 -9.51 17.11
CA SER A 22 -7.97 -8.59 16.92
C SER A 22 -8.49 -7.40 16.12
N GLU A 23 -8.40 -6.18 16.67
CA GLU A 23 -8.73 -4.96 15.95
C GLU A 23 -7.91 -4.92 14.65
N LYS A 24 -8.58 -4.82 13.49
CA LYS A 24 -7.89 -4.64 12.22
C LYS A 24 -7.11 -3.33 12.28
N ARG A 25 -5.84 -3.36 11.85
CA ARG A 25 -4.96 -2.19 11.73
C ARG A 25 -4.62 -1.98 10.26
N GLU A 26 -4.27 -0.75 9.86
CA GLU A 26 -3.90 -0.41 8.47
C GLU A 26 -2.77 -1.31 7.96
N ILE A 27 -1.80 -1.65 8.81
CA ILE A 27 -0.72 -2.60 8.50
C ILE A 27 -1.20 -3.96 7.99
N ASN A 28 -2.41 -4.40 8.37
CA ASN A 28 -2.98 -5.66 7.90
C ASN A 28 -3.40 -5.60 6.42
N LEU A 29 -3.56 -4.40 5.85
CA LEU A 29 -3.86 -4.20 4.43
C LEU A 29 -2.62 -4.34 3.54
N HIS A 30 -1.41 -4.25 4.10
CA HIS A 30 -0.16 -4.26 3.32
C HIS A 30 -0.01 -5.54 2.48
N PRO A 31 -0.15 -6.76 3.04
CA PRO A 31 0.00 -7.98 2.24
C PRO A 31 -1.04 -8.08 1.12
N ILE A 32 -2.26 -7.62 1.37
CA ILE A 32 -3.37 -7.64 0.40
C ILE A 32 -3.05 -6.72 -0.77
N LEU A 33 -2.60 -5.49 -0.48
CA LEU A 33 -2.20 -4.54 -1.51
C LEU A 33 -1.02 -5.09 -2.32
N VAL A 34 0.03 -5.59 -1.64
CA VAL A 34 1.24 -6.13 -2.30
C VAL A 34 0.90 -7.28 -3.24
N GLU A 35 0.02 -8.19 -2.82
CA GLU A 35 -0.47 -9.28 -3.67
C GLU A 35 -1.25 -8.75 -4.89
N TYR A 36 -2.20 -7.85 -4.66
CA TYR A 36 -3.01 -7.26 -5.73
C TYR A 36 -2.16 -6.55 -6.79
N VAL A 37 -1.26 -5.64 -6.38
CA VAL A 37 -0.48 -4.82 -7.33
C VAL A 37 0.65 -5.58 -8.01
N HIS A 38 1.10 -6.70 -7.44
CA HIS A 38 2.05 -7.58 -8.11
C HIS A 38 1.40 -8.30 -9.29
N ASP A 39 0.19 -8.84 -9.11
CA ASP A 39 -0.49 -9.65 -10.13
C ASP A 39 -1.35 -8.83 -11.10
N ASN A 40 -1.74 -7.61 -10.71
CA ASN A 40 -2.56 -6.74 -11.54
C ASN A 40 -1.78 -6.22 -12.77
N THR A 41 -2.37 -6.35 -13.95
CA THR A 41 -1.73 -6.00 -15.23
C THR A 41 -1.40 -4.53 -15.42
N HIS A 42 -2.09 -3.62 -14.72
CA HIS A 42 -1.79 -2.18 -14.73
C HIS A 42 -0.52 -1.89 -13.93
N PHE A 43 -0.37 -2.55 -12.78
CA PHE A 43 0.73 -2.28 -11.86
C PHE A 43 1.96 -3.13 -12.15
N LYS A 44 1.84 -4.47 -12.09
CA LYS A 44 2.95 -5.44 -12.12
C LYS A 44 4.18 -4.94 -11.35
N CYS A 45 3.96 -4.45 -10.14
CA CYS A 45 4.97 -3.68 -9.43
C CYS A 45 5.53 -4.41 -8.21
N HIS A 46 6.80 -4.15 -7.95
CA HIS A 46 7.54 -4.64 -6.79
C HIS A 46 7.46 -3.60 -5.67
N CYS A 47 6.86 -3.98 -4.55
CA CYS A 47 6.55 -3.08 -3.46
C CYS A 47 7.55 -3.11 -2.31
N LYS A 48 7.60 -2.02 -1.56
CA LYS A 48 8.36 -1.85 -0.32
C LYS A 48 7.52 -1.06 0.67
N THR A 49 7.24 -1.66 1.83
CA THR A 49 6.66 -0.96 2.98
C THR A 49 7.69 0.01 3.56
N ILE A 50 7.25 1.23 3.84
CA ILE A 50 8.06 2.30 4.42
C ILE A 50 7.64 2.50 5.87
N ASP A 51 8.52 2.19 6.82
CA ASP A 51 8.26 2.46 8.22
C ASP A 51 8.64 3.91 8.54
N ALA A 52 7.65 4.76 8.79
CA ALA A 52 7.87 6.16 9.14
C ALA A 52 8.74 6.34 10.41
N ALA A 53 8.83 5.33 11.29
CA ALA A 53 9.69 5.38 12.48
C ALA A 53 11.19 5.28 12.16
N THR A 54 11.57 4.81 10.97
CA THR A 54 12.98 4.67 10.58
C THR A 54 13.59 5.96 10.04
N ALA A 55 12.83 7.06 10.04
CA ALA A 55 13.30 8.39 9.69
C ALA A 55 14.37 8.91 10.66
N HIS A 56 15.46 9.44 10.10
CA HIS A 56 16.48 10.13 10.87
C HIS A 56 15.89 11.46 11.38
N SER A 57 15.47 11.49 12.64
CA SER A 57 14.90 12.63 13.37
C SER A 57 13.45 12.99 13.01
N ASP A 58 12.51 12.45 13.77
CA ASP A 58 11.16 13.01 13.85
C ASP A 58 10.68 13.04 15.31
N LYS A 59 10.30 14.24 15.77
CA LYS A 59 9.60 14.42 17.05
C LYS A 59 8.19 13.87 16.87
N HIS A 60 7.69 13.11 17.84
CA HIS A 60 6.37 12.47 17.81
C HIS A 60 5.26 13.43 17.31
N GLY A 61 4.66 13.13 16.14
CA GLY A 61 3.44 13.77 15.65
C GLY A 61 3.42 14.16 14.16
N GLU A 62 4.59 14.41 13.54
CA GLU A 62 4.67 14.96 12.17
C GLU A 62 4.69 13.89 11.05
N ASN A 63 4.79 12.61 11.41
CA ASN A 63 5.01 11.52 10.45
C ASN A 63 3.84 11.23 9.51
N LYS A 64 2.60 11.54 9.91
CA LYS A 64 1.37 11.24 9.13
C LYS A 64 1.31 11.95 7.77
N TRP A 65 2.10 13.02 7.59
CA TRP A 65 2.07 13.87 6.39
C TRP A 65 3.37 13.82 5.59
N ARG A 66 4.27 12.89 5.94
CA ARG A 66 5.65 12.96 5.48
C ARG A 66 6.10 11.75 4.67
N TYR A 67 5.57 10.57 4.94
CA TYR A 67 6.00 9.34 4.28
C TYR A 67 4.79 8.54 3.81
N PRO A 68 4.82 7.97 2.60
CA PRO A 68 3.82 7.00 2.18
C PRO A 68 3.98 5.70 2.97
N ASP A 69 2.92 4.89 3.01
CA ASP A 69 2.97 3.59 3.69
C ASP A 69 3.68 2.53 2.84
N ILE A 70 3.39 2.50 1.53
CA ILE A 70 4.01 1.58 0.58
C ILE A 70 4.42 2.34 -0.68
N VAL A 71 5.60 2.01 -1.20
CA VAL A 71 6.07 2.45 -2.53
C VAL A 71 6.25 1.26 -3.44
N GLY A 72 6.11 1.46 -4.75
CA GLY A 72 6.21 0.40 -5.75
C GLY A 72 6.97 0.84 -6.99
N VAL A 73 7.56 -0.13 -7.70
CA VAL A 73 8.19 0.10 -9.00
C VAL A 73 7.78 -0.99 -9.98
N HIS A 74 7.46 -0.59 -11.20
CA HIS A 74 7.38 -1.49 -12.33
C HIS A 74 8.51 -1.18 -13.31
N PHE A 75 9.16 -2.21 -13.85
CA PHE A 75 10.23 -2.03 -14.83
C PHE A 75 9.79 -2.46 -16.22
N ALA A 76 9.98 -1.57 -17.21
CA ALA A 76 9.61 -1.86 -18.59
C ALA A 76 10.36 -3.07 -19.20
N PHE A 77 11.51 -3.45 -18.62
CA PHE A 77 12.24 -4.63 -19.09
C PHE A 77 11.59 -5.97 -18.73
N GLU A 78 10.65 -5.99 -17.78
CA GLU A 78 9.89 -7.19 -17.44
C GLU A 78 8.87 -7.53 -18.53
N ASP A 79 8.39 -6.53 -19.27
CA ASP A 79 7.42 -6.70 -20.36
C ASP A 79 8.08 -6.91 -21.74
N VAL A 80 9.37 -6.58 -21.88
CA VAL A 80 10.06 -6.55 -23.17
C VAL A 80 11.08 -7.67 -23.28
N LYS A 81 10.86 -8.59 -24.22
CA LYS A 81 11.75 -9.74 -24.47
C LYS A 81 13.00 -9.42 -25.30
N SER A 82 13.02 -8.30 -26.02
CA SER A 82 14.06 -7.97 -27.00
C SER A 82 14.96 -6.84 -26.52
N ASP A 83 16.26 -7.10 -26.43
CA ASP A 83 17.26 -6.08 -26.08
C ASP A 83 17.27 -4.89 -27.05
N ASN A 84 16.95 -5.11 -28.33
CA ASN A 84 16.86 -4.02 -29.30
C ASN A 84 15.70 -3.06 -28.99
N VAL A 85 14.59 -3.59 -28.49
CA VAL A 85 13.44 -2.77 -28.07
C VAL A 85 13.77 -2.00 -26.80
N LEU A 86 14.51 -2.61 -25.85
CA LEU A 86 15.01 -1.89 -24.67
C LEU A 86 15.99 -0.77 -25.04
N CYS A 87 16.88 -1.01 -26.01
CA CYS A 87 17.76 0.03 -26.55
C CYS A 87 16.96 1.17 -27.18
N LEU A 88 15.91 0.84 -27.94
CA LEU A 88 15.04 1.85 -28.54
C LEU A 88 14.35 2.71 -27.47
N ILE A 89 13.74 2.10 -26.44
CA ILE A 89 13.10 2.81 -25.31
C ILE A 89 14.07 3.85 -24.71
N LYS A 90 15.33 3.45 -24.48
CA LYS A 90 16.37 4.36 -23.99
C LYS A 90 16.70 5.47 -24.99
N GLN A 91 16.85 5.15 -26.28
CA GLN A 91 17.16 6.12 -27.33
C GLN A 91 16.06 7.17 -27.52
N VAL A 92 14.78 6.77 -27.43
CA VAL A 92 13.63 7.68 -27.54
C VAL A 92 13.27 8.35 -26.21
N LYS A 93 14.05 8.11 -25.14
CA LYS A 93 13.85 8.65 -23.79
C LYS A 93 12.46 8.36 -23.22
N GLN A 94 11.91 7.20 -23.56
CA GLN A 94 10.69 6.70 -22.92
C GLN A 94 10.99 6.29 -21.47
N PRO A 95 10.06 6.51 -20.52
CA PRO A 95 10.23 6.05 -19.15
C PRO A 95 10.52 4.54 -19.11
N SER A 96 11.60 4.14 -18.44
CA SER A 96 12.00 2.73 -18.30
C SER A 96 11.49 2.08 -17.01
N MET A 97 10.88 2.88 -16.14
CA MET A 97 10.25 2.45 -14.90
C MET A 97 9.07 3.36 -14.57
N THR A 98 8.08 2.80 -13.89
CA THR A 98 6.94 3.53 -13.33
C THR A 98 6.96 3.40 -11.82
N LEU A 99 6.93 4.52 -11.11
CA LEU A 99 6.91 4.57 -9.64
C LEU A 99 5.48 4.79 -9.13
N TYR A 100 5.14 4.01 -8.12
CA TYR A 100 3.85 4.06 -7.45
C TYR A 100 4.03 4.43 -5.97
N SER A 101 3.06 5.12 -5.42
CA SER A 101 3.00 5.43 -3.99
C SER A 101 1.58 5.21 -3.46
N PHE A 102 1.46 4.55 -2.32
CA PHE A 102 0.20 4.12 -1.74
C PHE A 102 0.08 4.59 -0.29
N GLU A 103 -1.04 5.23 0.02
CA GLU A 103 -1.44 5.65 1.37
C GLU A 103 -2.66 4.80 1.78
N LEU A 104 -2.53 4.01 2.84
CA LEU A 104 -3.52 3.01 3.23
C LEU A 104 -4.42 3.54 4.35
N LYS A 105 -5.74 3.30 4.22
CA LYS A 105 -6.75 3.60 5.23
C LYS A 105 -7.70 2.42 5.40
N LEU A 106 -8.06 2.12 6.64
CA LEU A 106 -8.98 1.01 6.91
C LEU A 106 -10.39 1.28 6.41
N ASN A 107 -10.97 2.40 6.84
CA ASN A 107 -12.36 2.76 6.56
C ASN A 107 -12.44 4.22 6.12
N VAL A 108 -12.86 4.43 4.87
CA VAL A 108 -13.11 5.77 4.34
C VAL A 108 -14.60 6.07 4.46
N THR A 109 -14.93 7.12 5.20
CA THR A 109 -16.29 7.60 5.46
C THR A 109 -16.43 9.00 4.88
N LEU A 110 -17.66 9.50 4.68
CA LEU A 110 -17.85 10.89 4.25
C LEU A 110 -17.17 11.89 5.21
N GLY A 111 -17.14 11.58 6.52
CA GLY A 111 -16.52 12.44 7.53
C GLY A 111 -15.00 12.54 7.46
N ASN A 112 -14.31 11.56 6.85
CA ASN A 112 -12.85 11.51 6.79
C ASN A 112 -12.26 11.46 5.35
N ALA A 113 -13.10 11.27 4.33
CA ALA A 113 -12.68 11.11 2.94
C ALA A 113 -11.76 12.23 2.48
N ARG A 114 -12.15 13.49 2.72
CA ARG A 114 -11.33 14.66 2.37
C ARG A 114 -9.98 14.67 3.07
N GLU A 115 -9.96 14.42 4.38
CA GLU A 115 -8.72 14.42 5.15
C GLU A 115 -7.76 13.35 4.65
N TYR A 116 -8.25 12.12 4.49
CA TYR A 116 -7.46 10.98 4.03
C TYR A 116 -6.97 11.17 2.60
N TYR A 117 -7.80 11.74 1.74
CA TYR A 117 -7.39 12.07 0.38
C TYR A 117 -6.28 13.12 0.35
N PHE A 118 -6.34 14.15 1.21
CA PHE A 118 -5.25 15.12 1.33
C PHE A 118 -3.97 14.54 1.95
N GLN A 119 -4.06 13.55 2.84
CA GLN A 119 -2.90 12.79 3.29
C GLN A 119 -2.24 12.06 2.11
N ALA A 120 -3.05 11.37 1.29
CA ALA A 120 -2.55 10.70 0.08
C ALA A 120 -1.93 11.70 -0.92
N ILE A 121 -2.50 12.89 -1.09
CA ILE A 121 -1.85 13.96 -1.89
C ILE A 121 -0.46 14.28 -1.31
N SER A 122 -0.37 14.55 -0.02
CA SER A 122 0.88 14.93 0.64
C SER A 122 1.97 13.87 0.49
N ASN A 123 1.59 12.60 0.64
CA ASN A 123 2.53 11.48 0.76
C ASN A 123 2.83 10.79 -0.59
N SER A 124 1.97 10.96 -1.59
CA SER A 124 2.02 10.15 -2.83
C SER A 124 2.11 10.95 -4.13
N SER A 125 1.93 12.28 -4.12
CA SER A 125 2.00 13.09 -5.36
C SER A 125 3.38 13.15 -6.02
N TRP A 126 4.43 12.66 -5.36
CA TRP A 126 5.79 12.65 -5.90
C TRP A 126 6.00 11.59 -6.99
N ALA A 127 5.20 10.53 -6.99
CA ALA A 127 5.33 9.35 -7.83
C ALA A 127 4.65 9.56 -9.21
N ASN A 128 4.87 8.62 -10.14
CA ASN A 128 4.16 8.64 -11.41
C ASN A 128 2.66 8.45 -11.19
N GLU A 129 2.28 7.58 -10.26
CA GLU A 129 0.89 7.44 -9.83
C GLU A 129 0.82 7.31 -8.30
N GLY A 130 -0.04 8.12 -7.69
CA GLY A 130 -0.32 8.09 -6.25
C GLY A 130 -1.73 7.59 -5.99
N TYR A 131 -1.91 6.78 -4.94
CA TYR A 131 -3.18 6.15 -4.61
C TYR A 131 -3.54 6.29 -3.13
N LEU A 132 -4.80 6.65 -2.87
CA LEU A 132 -5.47 6.35 -1.61
C LEU A 132 -6.01 4.91 -1.70
N VAL A 133 -5.60 4.05 -0.79
CA VAL A 133 -6.01 2.65 -0.73
C VAL A 133 -6.90 2.44 0.47
N ALA A 134 -8.10 1.93 0.25
CA ALA A 134 -9.10 1.73 1.28
C ALA A 134 -9.38 0.24 1.50
N GLY A 135 -9.54 -0.18 2.76
CA GLY A 135 -10.12 -1.49 3.09
C GLY A 135 -11.64 -1.50 2.92
N THR A 136 -12.30 -0.39 3.26
CA THR A 136 -13.73 -0.16 3.01
C THR A 136 -13.98 1.31 2.65
N ILE A 137 -15.02 1.58 1.86
CA ILE A 137 -15.49 2.93 1.51
C ILE A 137 -17.00 2.97 1.74
N GLU A 138 -17.49 3.93 2.52
CA GLU A 138 -18.92 4.18 2.69
C GLU A 138 -19.55 4.71 1.40
N GLU A 139 -20.81 4.34 1.15
CA GLU A 139 -21.51 4.64 -0.11
C GLU A 139 -21.55 6.15 -0.43
N ASP A 140 -21.75 6.98 0.59
CA ASP A 140 -21.80 8.44 0.48
C ASP A 140 -20.43 9.09 0.24
N ALA A 141 -19.33 8.40 0.55
CA ALA A 141 -17.97 8.89 0.33
C ALA A 141 -17.55 8.81 -1.15
N PHE A 142 -18.20 7.97 -1.98
CA PHE A 142 -17.80 7.79 -3.38
C PHE A 142 -17.91 9.07 -4.20
N GLU A 143 -18.99 9.85 -4.04
CA GLU A 143 -19.17 11.11 -4.77
C GLU A 143 -18.10 12.14 -4.40
N GLU A 144 -17.77 12.27 -3.11
CA GLU A 144 -16.72 13.16 -2.65
C GLU A 144 -15.35 12.73 -3.20
N LEU A 145 -15.00 11.45 -3.10
CA LEU A 145 -13.75 10.91 -3.65
C LEU A 145 -13.66 11.10 -5.16
N SER A 146 -14.77 10.98 -5.89
CA SER A 146 -14.82 11.25 -7.34
C SER A 146 -14.47 12.71 -7.65
N SER A 147 -15.08 13.66 -6.93
CA SER A 147 -14.80 15.09 -7.10
C SER A 147 -13.34 15.43 -6.75
N LEU A 148 -12.78 14.81 -5.71
CA LEU A 148 -11.38 14.98 -5.31
C LEU A 148 -10.42 14.37 -6.34
N ASN A 149 -10.72 13.18 -6.88
CA ASN A 149 -9.97 12.55 -7.97
C ASN A 149 -9.92 13.44 -9.20
N GLN A 150 -11.05 13.96 -9.65
CA GLN A 150 -11.11 14.85 -10.80
C GLN A 150 -10.25 16.11 -10.60
N SER A 151 -10.24 16.66 -9.38
CA SER A 151 -9.53 17.89 -9.04
C SER A 151 -8.02 17.69 -8.92
N PHE A 152 -7.59 16.62 -8.23
CA PHE A 152 -6.20 16.46 -7.78
C PHE A 152 -5.47 15.25 -8.38
N GLY A 153 -6.20 14.25 -8.89
CA GLY A 153 -5.62 13.13 -9.64
C GLY A 153 -4.98 12.01 -8.81
N ILE A 154 -5.20 11.94 -7.49
CA ILE A 154 -4.84 10.75 -6.71
C ILE A 154 -5.87 9.66 -7.00
N GLY A 155 -5.41 8.48 -7.37
CA GLY A 155 -6.27 7.33 -7.62
C GLY A 155 -6.86 6.78 -6.32
N VAL A 156 -7.92 5.99 -6.45
CA VAL A 156 -8.54 5.31 -5.31
C VAL A 156 -8.62 3.83 -5.59
N ILE A 157 -8.09 3.02 -4.68
CA ILE A 157 -8.17 1.55 -4.71
C ILE A 157 -9.06 1.09 -3.56
N LEU A 158 -9.99 0.19 -3.84
CA LEU A 158 -10.73 -0.55 -2.82
C LEU A 158 -10.23 -1.98 -2.79
N LEU A 159 -9.64 -2.38 -1.67
CA LEU A 159 -9.13 -3.74 -1.48
C LEU A 159 -10.24 -4.72 -1.14
N ASN A 160 -10.06 -5.96 -1.58
CA ASN A 160 -10.84 -7.10 -1.15
C ASN A 160 -9.97 -8.02 -0.27
N ASP A 161 -10.30 -8.08 1.02
CA ASP A 161 -9.55 -8.84 2.04
C ASP A 161 -9.66 -10.37 1.85
N GLU A 162 -10.77 -10.83 1.29
CA GLU A 162 -11.01 -12.25 1.04
C GLU A 162 -10.33 -12.72 -0.24
N SER A 163 -10.36 -11.88 -1.28
CA SER A 163 -9.79 -12.17 -2.59
C SER A 163 -9.01 -10.95 -3.10
N PRO A 164 -7.70 -10.84 -2.83
CA PRO A 164 -6.89 -9.70 -3.23
C PRO A 164 -6.96 -9.40 -4.73
N GLY A 165 -7.07 -10.44 -5.58
CA GLY A 165 -7.22 -10.30 -7.04
C GLY A 165 -8.52 -9.63 -7.49
N ASP A 166 -9.57 -9.62 -6.65
CA ASP A 166 -10.83 -8.93 -6.91
C ASP A 166 -10.85 -7.50 -6.35
N SER A 167 -9.71 -7.00 -5.84
CA SER A 167 -9.56 -5.58 -5.51
C SER A 167 -9.69 -4.73 -6.78
N GLN A 168 -10.09 -3.47 -6.61
CA GLN A 168 -10.43 -2.61 -7.75
C GLN A 168 -9.80 -1.22 -7.66
N ILE A 169 -9.38 -0.70 -8.81
CA ILE A 169 -9.15 0.73 -9.00
C ILE A 169 -10.53 1.37 -9.19
N VAL A 170 -11.05 2.00 -8.14
CA VAL A 170 -12.34 2.72 -8.17
C VAL A 170 -12.22 3.98 -9.03
N TYR A 171 -11.15 4.74 -8.82
CA TYR A 171 -10.81 5.92 -9.60
C TYR A 171 -9.35 5.85 -10.04
N PRO A 172 -9.05 6.03 -11.34
CA PRO A 172 -7.68 5.96 -11.83
C PRO A 172 -6.85 7.13 -11.32
N ALA A 173 -5.58 6.90 -11.05
CA ALA A 173 -4.63 7.97 -10.77
C ALA A 173 -4.30 8.72 -12.07
N ARG A 174 -3.97 10.01 -11.94
CA ARG A 174 -3.37 10.78 -13.02
C ARG A 174 -1.89 10.41 -13.10
N TYR A 175 -1.43 10.06 -14.30
CA TYR A 175 -0.01 9.82 -14.55
C TYR A 175 0.79 11.13 -14.54
N ASN A 176 1.78 11.22 -13.65
CA ASN A 176 2.74 12.31 -13.58
C ASN A 176 3.98 11.97 -14.39
N GLU A 177 4.20 12.67 -15.49
CA GLU A 177 5.41 12.49 -16.33
C GLU A 177 6.70 12.95 -15.64
N LYS A 178 6.59 13.91 -14.73
CA LYS A 178 7.71 14.48 -13.99
C LYS A 178 7.57 14.15 -12.51
N LEU A 179 8.55 13.45 -11.97
CA LEU A 179 8.65 13.17 -10.55
C LEU A 179 8.99 14.44 -9.76
N ASP A 180 8.42 14.58 -8.56
CA ASP A 180 8.79 15.66 -7.64
C ASP A 180 10.10 15.33 -6.93
N ILE A 181 11.21 15.81 -7.50
CA ILE A 181 12.56 15.59 -6.97
C ILE A 181 12.72 16.18 -5.56
N ASN A 182 12.04 17.27 -5.23
CA ASN A 182 12.13 17.87 -3.90
C ASN A 182 11.43 17.00 -2.86
N ALA A 183 10.29 16.40 -3.20
CA ALA A 183 9.64 15.39 -2.36
C ALA A 183 10.52 14.14 -2.19
N ILE A 184 11.08 13.60 -3.28
CA ILE A 184 11.99 12.45 -3.24
C ILE A 184 13.20 12.70 -2.33
N ASN A 185 13.84 13.87 -2.44
CA ASN A 185 14.97 14.25 -1.58
C ASN A 185 14.60 14.34 -0.09
N ARG A 186 13.34 14.68 0.23
CA ARG A 186 12.86 14.67 1.62
C ARG A 186 12.60 13.24 2.10
N LEU A 187 12.03 12.40 1.25
CA LEU A 187 11.75 10.99 1.53
C LEU A 187 13.03 10.17 1.71
N SER A 188 14.14 10.52 1.04
CA SER A 188 15.43 9.82 1.17
C SER A 188 16.07 9.93 2.55
N LEU A 189 15.50 10.73 3.47
CA LEU A 189 15.89 10.76 4.88
C LEU A 189 15.38 9.53 5.67
N ASN A 190 14.39 8.83 5.11
CA ASN A 190 13.93 7.54 5.62
C ASN A 190 14.81 6.40 5.08
N LYS A 191 15.25 5.51 5.96
CA LYS A 191 16.18 4.42 5.61
C LYS A 191 15.57 3.41 4.65
N ASP A 192 14.30 3.08 4.80
CA ASP A 192 13.61 2.11 3.96
C ASP A 192 13.41 2.68 2.56
N PHE A 193 13.01 3.95 2.46
CA PHE A 193 12.85 4.63 1.18
C PHE A 193 14.20 4.79 0.45
N ASN A 194 15.25 5.18 1.17
CA ASN A 194 16.59 5.28 0.58
C ASN A 194 17.10 3.91 0.09
N SER A 195 16.83 2.85 0.85
CA SER A 195 17.19 1.48 0.47
C SER A 195 16.39 1.00 -0.74
N PHE A 196 15.11 1.37 -0.84
CA PHE A 196 14.30 1.14 -2.03
C PHE A 196 14.90 1.83 -3.25
N MET A 197 15.27 3.12 -3.15
CA MET A 197 15.91 3.86 -4.24
C MET A 197 17.23 3.22 -4.71
N ASP A 198 18.08 2.77 -3.78
CA ASP A 198 19.31 2.05 -4.12
C ASP A 198 19.01 0.73 -4.85
N ARG A 199 18.01 -0.03 -4.36
CA ARG A 199 17.57 -1.30 -4.97
C ARG A 199 17.08 -1.10 -6.41
N ILE A 200 16.12 -0.21 -6.63
CA ILE A 200 15.53 -0.02 -7.96
C ILE A 200 16.56 0.46 -8.99
N ASN A 201 17.53 1.29 -8.58
CA ASN A 201 18.62 1.73 -9.45
C ASN A 201 19.53 0.56 -9.85
N LYS A 202 19.84 -0.33 -8.92
CA LYS A 202 20.60 -1.56 -9.18
C LYS A 202 19.84 -2.52 -10.10
N ASP A 203 18.54 -2.74 -9.86
CA ASP A 203 17.72 -3.60 -10.73
C ASP A 203 17.64 -3.05 -12.15
N ALA A 204 17.39 -1.74 -12.31
CA ALA A 204 17.34 -1.08 -13.61
C ALA A 204 18.66 -1.16 -14.37
N THR A 205 19.79 -1.06 -13.66
CA THR A 205 21.13 -1.15 -14.25
C THR A 205 21.43 -2.58 -14.70
N ASN A 206 21.15 -3.56 -13.84
CA ASN A 206 21.45 -4.97 -14.10
C ASN A 206 20.40 -5.65 -14.99
N LYS A 207 19.24 -5.02 -15.19
CA LYS A 207 18.05 -5.61 -15.83
C LYS A 207 17.62 -6.92 -15.14
N GLU A 208 17.73 -6.98 -13.83
CA GLU A 208 17.44 -8.16 -13.02
C GLU A 208 16.83 -7.72 -11.70
N ILE A 209 15.70 -8.33 -11.34
CA ILE A 209 15.00 -8.05 -10.08
C ILE A 209 15.61 -8.88 -8.95
N ASN A 210 16.05 -8.23 -7.88
CA ASN A 210 16.39 -8.92 -6.64
C ASN A 210 15.19 -8.91 -5.67
N PRO A 211 14.49 -10.04 -5.49
CA PRO A 211 13.29 -10.10 -4.67
C PRO A 211 13.54 -9.81 -3.18
N LEU A 212 14.78 -9.93 -2.69
CA LEU A 212 15.11 -9.64 -1.28
C LEU A 212 15.01 -8.14 -0.94
N GLY A 213 14.97 -7.27 -1.95
CA GLY A 213 14.81 -5.83 -1.76
C GLY A 213 13.37 -5.40 -1.48
N TYR A 214 12.40 -6.28 -1.70
CA TYR A 214 10.97 -5.97 -1.77
C TYR A 214 10.16 -6.78 -0.75
N ASP A 215 8.92 -6.35 -0.54
CA ASP A 215 7.96 -7.06 0.29
C ASP A 215 7.58 -8.39 -0.37
N LYS A 216 7.38 -9.42 0.46
CA LYS A 216 7.03 -10.76 -0.03
C LYS A 216 5.57 -10.78 -0.49
N VAL A 217 5.35 -11.32 -1.68
CA VAL A 217 4.02 -11.65 -2.18
C VAL A 217 3.55 -12.94 -1.52
N THR A 218 2.49 -12.87 -0.72
CA THR A 218 1.92 -14.03 -0.03
C THR A 218 0.72 -14.53 -0.81
N ASN A 219 0.92 -15.23 -1.93
CA ASN A 219 -0.19 -15.84 -2.66
C ASN A 219 -0.96 -16.76 -1.70
N LYS A 220 -2.11 -16.30 -1.19
CA LYS A 220 -3.01 -17.19 -0.46
C LYS A 220 -3.57 -18.13 -1.51
N SER A 221 -2.95 -19.30 -1.64
CA SER A 221 -3.50 -20.37 -2.48
C SER A 221 -4.90 -20.69 -1.95
N VAL A 222 -5.91 -20.41 -2.78
CA VAL A 222 -7.30 -20.82 -2.55
C VAL A 222 -7.39 -22.35 -2.60
#